data_AF-A0A5C0E115-F1
#
_entry.id   AF-A0A5C0E115-F1
#
_cell.length_a   1.000
_cell.length_b   1.000
_cell.length_c   1.000
_cell.angle_alpha   90.00
_cell.angle_beta   90.00
_cell.angle_gamma   90.00
#
_symmetry.space_group_name_H-M   'P 1'
#
loop_
_entity.id
_entity.type
_entity.pdbx_description
1 polymer ?
#
loop_
_entity_poly.entity_id
_entity_poly.type
_entity_poly.pdbx_seq_one_letter_code
_entity_poly.pdbx_strand_id
1 'polypeptide(L)'
;MYEWILPSLKEVLSENQSHLAECSSAKAEQQWRVSLAATENLLLKTLAATSPDTTPGLVLAAPAPLFSHPQLTQRLQTVTFTARPFNPLALMPFIMPSEMARNINNIETNTSDNTTFQESILPLLPADPLGAEQFCLVFTDKFRLVLVLGEHQNGKKEFLFSFEPEIVKKAWQSLGARVVLTNPELFADLDIQVQNYPLVAPDYHTIIQFSQLLLQELTITGNNPVTHTSSHFHSPTPPPKSPSRSDIELLQAFAHEVRTPLTTIRMMTRLLLKRQDLPGNVISRLEVIDHECTEQIDRMELLFKAAELENLSQPLKLANSHLTPMCLEDILLQSIPRWQQAANRRNLTLNVVLPKQFPTVVSNPAMLDRVLTGLIENFTRSLPAGSCIQVQVMTAGDQLKLQLSPQFDCQDKGYTTTPPIRRSLGQLLMFQPETGAISLNMAATKHLFQAIGGKLIVRQRPQNGEVLTIFLPLEVGHQV
;
A
#
# COMPACT_ATOMS: atom_id res chain seq x y z
N MET A 1 4.65 17.22 41.71
CA MET A 1 5.01 16.24 40.66
C MET A 1 5.83 17.03 39.66
N TYR A 2 7.15 16.82 39.60
CA TYR A 2 8.01 17.58 38.69
C TYR A 2 7.71 17.12 37.27
N GLU A 3 7.18 18.01 36.42
CA GLU A 3 7.02 17.73 34.99
C GLU A 3 8.40 17.71 34.33
N TRP A 4 8.67 16.66 33.56
CA TRP A 4 9.90 16.54 32.79
C TRP A 4 9.89 17.58 31.67
N ILE A 5 11.00 18.30 31.48
CA ILE A 5 11.05 19.45 30.56
C ILE A 5 11.26 19.01 29.09
N LEU A 6 11.88 17.84 28.87
CA LEU A 6 12.15 17.34 27.53
C LEU A 6 11.05 16.38 27.06
N PRO A 7 10.60 16.48 25.79
CA PRO A 7 9.53 15.64 25.29
C PRO A 7 9.97 14.17 25.16
N SER A 8 9.00 13.26 25.17
CA SER A 8 9.22 11.86 24.81
C SER A 8 9.38 11.69 23.29
N LEU A 9 9.86 10.53 22.81
CA LEU A 9 9.97 10.33 21.37
C LEU A 9 8.59 10.15 20.74
N LYS A 10 7.66 9.53 21.45
CA LYS A 10 6.25 9.47 21.02
C LYS A 10 5.67 10.87 20.81
N GLU A 11 5.90 11.80 21.73
CA GLU A 11 5.43 13.18 21.62
C GLU A 11 5.97 13.86 20.36
N VAL A 12 7.29 13.77 20.12
CA VAL A 12 7.96 14.32 18.93
C VAL A 12 7.35 13.79 17.62
N LEU A 13 7.00 12.50 17.56
CA LEU A 13 6.38 11.89 16.39
C LEU A 13 4.90 12.29 16.26
N SER A 14 4.18 12.38 17.38
CA SER A 14 2.75 12.70 17.40
C SER A 14 2.42 14.14 16.99
N GLU A 15 3.29 15.10 17.30
CA GLU A 15 3.10 16.52 16.90
C GLU A 15 3.08 16.73 15.38
N ASN A 16 3.66 15.80 14.63
CA ASN A 16 3.83 15.93 13.17
C ASN A 16 3.02 14.87 12.38
N GLN A 17 2.21 14.03 13.04
CA GLN A 17 1.37 13.02 12.39
C GLN A 17 -0.13 13.36 12.52
N SER A 18 -0.84 13.41 11.40
CA SER A 18 -2.30 13.48 11.37
C SER A 18 -2.90 12.18 11.89
N HIS A 19 -3.67 12.28 12.99
CA HIS A 19 -4.44 11.22 13.68
C HIS A 19 -4.35 9.81 13.08
N LEU A 20 -3.49 8.95 13.64
CA LEU A 20 -3.54 7.51 13.36
C LEU A 20 -4.86 6.92 13.87
N ALA A 21 -5.42 5.98 13.11
CA ALA A 21 -6.57 5.20 13.55
C ALA A 21 -6.22 4.42 14.83
N GLU A 22 -7.07 4.52 15.86
CA GLU A 22 -6.88 3.79 17.12
C GLU A 22 -6.71 2.29 16.85
N CYS A 23 -5.53 1.79 17.22
CA CYS A 23 -5.13 0.40 17.00
C CYS A 23 -5.13 -0.35 18.34
N SER A 24 -5.44 -1.65 18.35
CA SER A 24 -5.33 -2.43 19.58
C SER A 24 -3.87 -2.56 20.03
N SER A 25 -3.63 -2.65 21.34
CA SER A 25 -2.28 -2.78 21.91
C SER A 25 -1.51 -3.96 21.30
N ALA A 26 -2.18 -5.11 21.11
CA ALA A 26 -1.59 -6.30 20.48
C ALA A 26 -1.16 -6.04 19.02
N LYS A 27 -1.93 -5.22 18.28
CA LYS A 27 -1.62 -4.88 16.90
C LYS A 27 -0.48 -3.85 16.82
N ALA A 28 -0.38 -2.92 17.78
CA ALA A 28 0.77 -2.02 17.90
C ALA A 28 2.07 -2.78 18.19
N GLU A 29 2.05 -3.75 19.10
CA GLU A 29 3.20 -4.62 19.38
C GLU A 29 3.58 -5.50 18.17
N GLN A 30 2.58 -5.94 17.40
CA GLN A 30 2.83 -6.66 16.16
C GLN A 30 3.48 -5.76 15.11
N GLN A 31 2.96 -4.54 14.91
CA GLN A 31 3.55 -3.56 13.98
C GLN A 31 5.00 -3.22 14.36
N TRP A 32 5.29 -3.08 15.65
CA TRP A 32 6.65 -2.91 16.16
C TRP A 32 7.57 -4.07 15.74
N ARG A 33 7.20 -5.31 16.06
CA ARG A 33 8.01 -6.49 15.71
C ARG A 33 8.25 -6.64 14.21
N VAL A 34 7.20 -6.45 13.41
CA VAL A 34 7.27 -6.52 11.95
C VAL A 34 8.16 -5.41 11.39
N SER A 35 8.06 -4.20 11.93
CA SER A 35 8.88 -3.07 11.50
C SER A 35 10.36 -3.26 11.82
N LEU A 36 10.68 -3.91 12.95
CA LEU A 36 12.06 -4.30 13.26
C LEU A 36 12.61 -5.30 12.25
N ALA A 37 11.85 -6.35 11.91
CA ALA A 37 12.26 -7.33 10.90
C ALA A 37 12.44 -6.69 9.51
N ALA A 38 11.53 -5.78 9.13
CA ALA A 38 11.64 -5.03 7.89
C ALA A 38 12.89 -4.13 7.86
N THR A 39 13.18 -3.47 9.00
CA THR A 39 14.37 -2.61 9.16
C THR A 39 15.65 -3.43 9.08
N GLU A 40 15.70 -4.60 9.72
CA GLU A 40 16.84 -5.51 9.64
C GLU A 40 17.15 -5.92 8.20
N ASN A 41 16.12 -6.27 7.41
CA ASN A 41 16.28 -6.63 6.01
C ASN A 41 16.77 -5.45 5.15
N LEU A 42 16.26 -4.23 5.40
CA LEU A 42 16.76 -3.03 4.73
C LEU A 42 18.22 -2.73 5.08
N LEU A 43 18.60 -2.89 6.35
CA LEU A 43 19.98 -2.70 6.81
C LEU A 43 20.91 -3.71 6.15
N LEU A 44 20.53 -4.98 6.08
CA LEU A 44 21.32 -6.01 5.40
C LEU A 44 21.54 -5.70 3.92
N LYS A 45 20.51 -5.23 3.21
CA LYS A 45 20.62 -4.87 1.79
C LYS A 45 21.46 -3.62 1.54
N THR A 46 21.30 -2.60 2.38
CA THR A 46 22.02 -1.33 2.25
C THR A 46 23.49 -1.48 2.61
N LEU A 47 23.79 -2.26 3.67
CA LEU A 47 25.15 -2.52 4.12
C LEU A 47 25.87 -3.61 3.31
N ALA A 48 25.16 -4.51 2.62
CA ALA A 48 25.79 -5.49 1.73
C ALA A 48 26.29 -4.86 0.41
N ALA A 49 25.71 -3.74 0.00
CA ALA A 49 26.05 -3.06 -1.26
C ALA A 49 27.26 -2.11 -1.17
N THR A 50 27.79 -1.86 0.03
CA THR A 50 28.82 -0.87 0.31
C THR A 50 30.22 -1.47 0.51
N SER A 51 31.23 -0.80 -0.05
CA SER A 51 32.66 -1.10 0.08
C SER A 51 33.14 -0.98 1.54
N PRO A 52 34.22 -1.68 1.95
CA PRO A 52 34.71 -1.66 3.33
C PRO A 52 35.16 -0.29 3.87
N ASP A 53 35.31 0.73 3.01
CA ASP A 53 35.78 2.08 3.38
C ASP A 53 34.65 3.08 3.74
N THR A 54 33.38 2.68 3.71
CA THR A 54 32.25 3.58 4.07
C THR A 54 31.98 3.60 5.57
N THR A 55 31.59 4.77 6.08
CA THR A 55 31.18 4.99 7.48
C THR A 55 30.18 3.93 7.95
N PRO A 56 30.44 3.27 9.10
CA PRO A 56 29.51 2.29 9.66
C PRO A 56 28.15 2.96 9.93
N GLY A 57 27.05 2.22 9.85
CA GLY A 57 25.75 2.74 10.24
C GLY A 57 25.66 2.94 11.75
N LEU A 58 24.82 3.86 12.21
CA LEU A 58 24.60 4.11 13.64
C LEU A 58 23.17 3.72 14.01
N VAL A 59 23.03 2.93 15.08
CA VAL A 59 21.74 2.55 15.66
C VAL A 59 21.67 2.98 17.11
N LEU A 60 20.60 3.69 17.48
CA LEU A 60 20.28 4.06 18.85
C LEU A 60 19.00 3.33 19.26
N ALA A 61 19.05 2.49 20.28
CA ALA A 61 17.92 1.64 20.66
C ALA A 61 17.64 1.65 22.15
N ALA A 62 16.39 1.39 22.53
CA ALA A 62 15.98 1.14 23.92
C ALA A 62 14.85 0.11 23.96
N PRO A 63 14.76 -0.70 25.04
CA PRO A 63 15.65 -0.76 26.21
C PRO A 63 16.84 -1.71 26.04
N ALA A 64 16.94 -2.40 24.90
CA ALA A 64 17.92 -3.44 24.61
C ALA A 64 18.40 -3.31 23.16
N PRO A 65 19.56 -3.90 22.80
CA PRO A 65 19.97 -4.00 21.41
C PRO A 65 18.93 -4.80 20.61
N LEU A 66 18.58 -4.30 19.42
CA LEU A 66 17.47 -4.83 18.61
C LEU A 66 17.92 -5.71 17.44
N PHE A 67 19.20 -5.65 17.05
CA PHE A 67 19.75 -6.39 15.91
C PHE A 67 20.93 -7.24 16.37
N SER A 68 20.85 -8.55 16.13
CA SER A 68 21.89 -9.51 16.56
C SER A 68 22.53 -10.25 15.38
N HIS A 69 22.18 -9.88 14.15
CA HIS A 69 22.71 -10.53 12.95
C HIS A 69 24.22 -10.23 12.80
N PRO A 70 25.07 -11.25 12.59
CA PRO A 70 26.53 -11.09 12.64
C PRO A 70 27.10 -10.15 11.58
N GLN A 71 26.44 -10.02 10.42
CA GLN A 71 26.83 -9.05 9.38
C GLN A 71 26.53 -7.60 9.78
N LEU A 72 25.48 -7.40 10.59
CA LEU A 72 25.08 -6.08 11.07
C LEU A 72 25.95 -5.64 12.23
N THR A 73 26.25 -6.52 13.18
CA THR A 73 27.09 -6.19 14.35
C THR A 73 28.53 -5.81 13.98
N GLN A 74 29.02 -6.20 12.80
CA GLN A 74 30.32 -5.78 12.28
C GLN A 74 30.31 -4.43 11.57
N ARG A 75 29.15 -3.95 11.10
CA ARG A 75 29.00 -2.74 10.27
C ARG A 75 28.11 -1.66 10.90
N LEU A 76 27.50 -1.95 12.05
CA LEU A 76 26.65 -1.03 12.82
C LEU A 76 27.25 -0.75 14.18
N GLN A 77 27.46 0.52 14.48
CA GLN A 77 27.67 0.99 15.85
C GLN A 77 26.31 1.04 16.55
N THR A 78 26.17 0.34 17.69
CA THR A 78 24.92 0.29 18.44
C THR A 78 25.08 0.94 19.80
N VAL A 79 24.22 1.93 20.10
CA VAL A 79 24.12 2.57 21.40
C VAL A 79 22.78 2.23 22.02
N THR A 80 22.81 1.63 23.22
CA THR A 80 21.60 1.18 23.92
C THR A 80 21.30 2.08 25.11
N PHE A 81 20.09 2.63 25.17
CA PHE A 81 19.58 3.40 26.30
C PHE A 81 18.79 2.50 27.24
N THR A 82 19.07 2.57 28.54
CA THR A 82 18.35 1.76 29.54
C THR A 82 18.09 2.52 30.83
N ALA A 83 16.85 2.40 31.36
CA ALA A 83 16.46 2.95 32.66
C ALA A 83 16.83 2.05 33.85
N ARG A 84 17.18 0.78 33.60
CA ARG A 84 17.66 -0.17 34.61
C ARG A 84 19.04 -0.69 34.21
N PRO A 85 20.00 -0.86 35.13
CA PRO A 85 21.29 -1.43 34.78
C PRO A 85 21.09 -2.82 34.16
N PHE A 86 21.35 -2.93 32.87
CA PHE A 86 21.26 -4.17 32.12
C PHE A 86 22.52 -5.00 32.43
N ASN A 87 22.38 -6.28 32.79
CA ASN A 87 23.54 -7.14 33.07
C ASN A 87 24.15 -7.60 31.72
N PRO A 88 25.38 -7.15 31.35
CA PRO A 88 25.97 -7.47 30.06
C PRO A 88 26.23 -8.98 29.86
N LEU A 89 26.30 -9.78 30.94
CA LEU A 89 26.45 -11.23 30.86
C LEU A 89 25.22 -11.95 30.26
N ALA A 90 24.06 -11.29 30.17
CA ALA A 90 22.86 -11.85 29.56
C ALA A 90 22.87 -11.84 28.02
N LEU A 91 23.82 -11.13 27.40
CA LEU A 91 23.94 -10.99 25.93
C LEU A 91 25.03 -11.86 25.31
N MET A 92 25.80 -12.61 26.10
CA MET A 92 26.83 -13.50 25.52
C MET A 92 26.16 -14.66 24.77
N PRO A 93 26.53 -14.92 23.50
CA PRO A 93 26.15 -16.17 22.86
C PRO A 93 26.72 -17.32 23.70
N PHE A 94 25.89 -18.30 24.07
CA PHE A 94 26.35 -19.49 24.79
C PHE A 94 27.46 -20.18 23.98
N ILE A 95 28.71 -19.96 24.35
CA ILE A 95 29.84 -20.74 23.84
C ILE A 95 29.83 -22.07 24.59
N MET A 96 29.45 -23.15 23.91
CA MET A 96 29.62 -24.50 24.42
C MET A 96 31.11 -24.78 24.66
N PRO A 97 31.51 -25.39 25.79
CA PRO A 97 32.89 -25.80 26.01
C PRO A 97 33.32 -26.83 24.94
N SER A 98 34.29 -26.46 24.10
CA SER A 98 34.79 -27.34 23.05
C SER A 98 35.75 -28.39 23.63
N GLU A 99 35.25 -29.55 24.04
CA GLU A 99 36.10 -30.75 24.15
C GLU A 99 36.32 -31.45 22.78
N MET A 100 35.69 -30.97 21.69
CA MET A 100 35.85 -31.54 20.34
C MET A 100 36.74 -30.72 19.38
N ALA A 101 37.50 -29.73 19.86
CA ALA A 101 38.42 -28.93 19.04
C ALA A 101 39.91 -29.17 19.33
N ARG A 102 40.25 -30.25 20.04
CA ARG A 102 41.64 -30.74 20.13
C ARG A 102 41.88 -31.75 19.03
N ASN A 103 42.21 -31.28 17.83
CA ASN A 103 43.05 -31.97 16.85
C ASN A 103 43.01 -31.22 15.51
N ILE A 104 43.79 -30.15 15.41
CA ILE A 104 44.68 -29.87 14.27
C ILE A 104 45.79 -28.98 14.84
N ASN A 105 47.01 -29.45 14.65
CA ASN A 105 48.22 -29.04 15.35
C ASN A 105 48.75 -27.65 14.98
N ASN A 106 49.24 -26.96 16.01
CA ASN A 106 50.53 -26.26 16.09
C ASN A 106 51.03 -25.50 14.85
N ILE A 107 50.81 -24.18 14.80
CA ILE A 107 51.83 -23.19 14.40
C ILE A 107 51.66 -21.96 15.31
N GLU A 108 52.81 -21.39 15.67
CA GLU A 108 53.10 -20.35 16.65
C GLU A 108 52.17 -19.14 16.70
N THR A 109 51.88 -18.73 17.94
CA THR A 109 51.14 -17.55 18.34
C THR A 109 51.88 -16.27 17.97
N ASN A 110 51.42 -15.58 16.94
CA ASN A 110 51.64 -14.16 16.72
C ASN A 110 50.56 -13.62 15.77
N THR A 111 49.48 -13.09 16.34
CA THR A 111 48.82 -11.85 15.88
C THR A 111 47.69 -11.51 16.84
N SER A 112 47.86 -10.37 17.50
CA SER A 112 46.80 -9.52 18.00
C SER A 112 45.66 -9.38 16.99
N ASP A 113 44.44 -9.74 17.38
CA ASP A 113 43.21 -9.16 16.86
C ASP A 113 42.12 -9.30 17.94
N ASN A 114 42.19 -8.41 18.94
CA ASN A 114 41.04 -8.06 19.75
C ASN A 114 40.13 -7.19 18.88
N THR A 115 39.21 -7.78 18.11
CA THR A 115 38.08 -7.04 17.53
C THR A 115 37.07 -6.78 18.64
N THR A 116 37.25 -5.65 19.33
CA THR A 116 36.42 -5.16 20.43
C THR A 116 35.00 -4.88 19.94
N PHE A 117 34.01 -5.55 20.52
CA PHE A 117 32.58 -5.26 20.34
C PHE A 117 32.28 -3.82 20.81
N GLN A 118 31.90 -2.90 19.92
CA GLN A 118 31.56 -1.50 20.25
C GLN A 118 30.06 -1.31 20.58
N GLU A 119 29.55 -2.02 21.59
CA GLU A 119 28.24 -1.72 22.18
C GLU A 119 28.41 -0.71 23.32
N SER A 120 27.78 0.46 23.20
CA SER A 120 27.81 1.49 24.25
C SER A 120 26.46 1.54 24.97
N ILE A 121 26.45 1.34 26.30
CA ILE A 121 25.23 1.41 27.12
C ILE A 121 25.16 2.78 27.80
N LEU A 122 24.04 3.48 27.62
CA LEU A 122 23.77 4.78 28.22
C LEU A 122 22.62 4.68 29.24
N PRO A 123 22.84 5.07 30.51
CA PRO A 123 21.77 5.07 31.50
C PRO A 123 20.84 6.27 31.28
N LEU A 124 19.53 6.00 31.28
CA LEU A 124 18.49 7.03 31.34
C LEU A 124 18.32 7.53 32.78
N LEU A 125 17.96 8.80 32.93
CA LEU A 125 17.72 9.39 34.24
C LEU A 125 16.47 8.76 34.92
N PRO A 126 16.45 8.65 36.26
CA PRO A 126 15.28 8.17 36.97
C PRO A 126 14.04 9.01 36.65
N ALA A 127 12.92 8.36 36.35
CA ALA A 127 11.65 8.98 35.95
C ALA A 127 11.65 9.72 34.59
N ASP A 128 12.63 9.47 33.71
CA ASP A 128 12.56 9.89 32.31
C ASP A 128 11.43 9.15 31.56
N PRO A 129 10.55 9.85 30.82
CA PRO A 129 9.49 9.22 30.03
C PRO A 129 10.01 8.19 29.01
N LEU A 130 11.25 8.34 28.51
CA LEU A 130 11.85 7.36 27.59
C LEU A 130 12.06 5.99 28.23
N GLY A 131 12.11 5.90 29.57
CA GLY A 131 12.20 4.62 30.26
C GLY A 131 10.97 3.73 30.09
N ALA A 132 9.84 4.30 29.67
CA ALA A 132 8.59 3.58 29.39
C ALA A 132 8.36 3.31 27.88
N GLU A 133 9.24 3.80 27.01
CA GLU A 133 9.12 3.67 25.55
C GLU A 133 10.12 2.65 25.00
N GLN A 134 9.74 1.91 23.95
CA GLN A 134 10.70 1.17 23.12
C GLN A 134 10.95 1.99 21.86
N PHE A 135 12.20 2.19 21.49
CA PHE A 135 12.52 2.98 20.30
C PHE A 135 13.75 2.47 19.58
N CYS A 136 13.84 2.83 18.30
CA CYS A 136 14.97 2.54 17.44
C CYS A 136 15.16 3.73 16.49
N LEU A 137 16.33 4.36 16.52
CA LEU A 137 16.77 5.30 15.50
C LEU A 137 17.89 4.66 14.69
N VAL A 138 17.81 4.80 13.37
CA VAL A 138 18.76 4.23 12.43
C VAL A 138 19.29 5.35 11.54
N PHE A 139 20.61 5.42 11.42
CA PHE A 139 21.32 6.35 10.56
C PHE A 139 22.23 5.58 9.60
N THR A 140 22.00 5.76 8.31
CA THR A 140 22.80 5.18 7.22
C THR A 140 23.06 6.26 6.16
N ASP A 141 23.90 5.95 5.18
CA ASP A 141 24.11 6.80 4.00
C ASP A 141 22.89 6.87 3.07
N LYS A 142 21.97 5.88 3.13
CA LYS A 142 20.79 5.79 2.27
C LYS A 142 19.52 6.33 2.90
N PHE A 143 19.32 6.09 4.20
CA PHE A 143 18.09 6.45 4.89
C PHE A 143 18.32 6.71 6.37
N ARG A 144 17.40 7.49 6.92
CA ARG A 144 17.23 7.70 8.36
C ARG A 144 15.85 7.19 8.75
N LEU A 145 15.73 6.54 9.90
CA LEU A 145 14.48 5.98 10.38
C LEU A 145 14.37 6.17 11.88
N VAL A 146 13.17 6.50 12.35
CA VAL A 146 12.79 6.44 13.76
C VAL A 146 11.58 5.53 13.92
N LEU A 147 11.66 4.60 14.87
CA LEU A 147 10.59 3.70 15.31
C LEU A 147 10.34 3.93 16.79
N VAL A 148 9.07 4.03 17.20
CA VAL A 148 8.68 4.20 18.61
C VAL A 148 7.46 3.34 18.91
N LEU A 149 7.52 2.56 19.98
CA LEU A 149 6.38 1.93 20.64
C LEU A 149 6.24 2.55 22.02
N GLY A 150 5.22 3.41 22.19
CA GLY A 150 4.95 4.10 23.44
C GLY A 150 3.61 3.69 24.03
N GLU A 151 3.42 3.97 25.33
CA GLU A 151 2.19 3.71 26.06
C GLU A 151 1.45 5.02 26.32
N HIS A 152 0.12 5.03 26.17
CA HIS A 152 -0.73 6.16 26.56
C HIS A 152 -1.04 6.11 28.05
N GLN A 153 -1.47 7.23 28.63
CA GLN A 153 -1.89 7.30 30.05
C GLN A 153 -3.04 6.32 30.38
N ASN A 154 -3.78 5.86 29.37
CA ASN A 154 -4.85 4.86 29.48
C ASN A 154 -4.38 3.40 29.36
N GLY A 155 -3.06 3.15 29.27
CA GLY A 155 -2.46 1.82 29.12
C GLY A 155 -2.51 1.22 27.70
N LYS A 156 -3.04 1.94 26.70
CA LYS A 156 -3.01 1.49 25.30
C LYS A 156 -1.63 1.77 24.70
N LYS A 157 -1.05 0.76 24.05
CA LYS A 157 0.19 0.91 23.29
C LYS A 157 -0.08 1.45 21.89
N GLU A 158 0.83 2.29 21.41
CA GLU A 158 0.80 2.90 20.09
C GLU A 158 2.17 2.78 19.44
N PHE A 159 2.18 2.38 18.18
CA PHE A 159 3.38 2.26 17.36
C PHE A 159 3.42 3.38 16.32
N LEU A 160 4.54 4.09 16.25
CA LEU A 160 4.79 5.21 15.35
C LEU A 160 6.13 5.01 14.66
N PHE A 161 6.23 5.43 13.40
CA PHE A 161 7.51 5.49 12.70
C PHE A 161 7.58 6.65 11.73
N SER A 162 8.80 7.08 11.37
CA SER A 162 9.02 8.06 10.30
C SER A 162 10.38 7.89 9.64
N PHE A 163 10.39 8.13 8.32
CA PHE A 163 11.59 8.22 7.49
C PHE A 163 11.98 9.67 7.16
N GLU A 164 11.21 10.65 7.63
CA GLU A 164 11.43 12.06 7.31
C GLU A 164 12.66 12.59 8.05
N PRO A 165 13.68 13.12 7.36
CA PRO A 165 14.93 13.54 8.00
C PRO A 165 14.75 14.56 9.12
N GLU A 166 13.79 15.47 8.98
CA GLU A 166 13.49 16.50 9.99
C GLU A 166 12.88 15.89 11.26
N ILE A 167 12.02 14.87 11.14
CA ILE A 167 11.45 14.16 12.29
C ILE A 167 12.53 13.36 13.00
N VAL A 168 13.39 12.64 12.25
CA VAL A 168 14.51 11.90 12.83
C VAL A 168 15.51 12.85 13.50
N LYS A 169 15.74 14.04 12.95
CA LYS A 169 16.60 15.07 13.55
C LYS A 169 16.03 15.58 14.87
N LYS A 170 14.72 15.87 14.95
CA LYS A 170 14.06 16.24 16.20
C LYS A 170 14.15 15.13 17.25
N ALA A 171 13.96 13.88 16.82
CA ALA A 171 14.13 12.70 17.69
C ALA A 171 15.57 12.58 18.22
N TRP A 172 16.58 12.78 17.37
CA TRP A 172 17.99 12.87 17.77
C TRP A 172 18.23 14.01 18.76
N GLN A 173 17.69 15.21 18.52
CA GLN A 173 17.86 16.34 19.44
C GLN A 173 17.28 16.06 20.84
N SER A 174 16.13 15.39 20.90
CA SER A 174 15.51 14.98 22.18
C SER A 174 16.36 13.94 22.92
N LEU A 175 16.95 12.97 22.22
CA LEU A 175 17.88 12.01 22.80
C LEU A 175 19.21 12.65 23.19
N GLY A 176 19.77 13.47 22.30
CA GLY A 176 21.04 14.17 22.46
C GLY A 176 21.05 15.06 23.71
N ALA A 177 19.97 15.79 23.97
CA ALA A 177 19.81 16.57 25.20
C ALA A 177 19.97 15.71 26.47
N ARG A 178 19.53 14.45 26.44
CA ARG A 178 19.71 13.49 27.55
C ARG A 178 21.13 12.94 27.62
N VAL A 179 21.74 12.67 26.47
CA VAL A 179 23.16 12.24 26.41
C VAL A 179 24.07 13.34 26.94
N VAL A 180 23.83 14.62 26.61
CA VAL A 180 24.60 15.75 27.15
C VAL A 180 24.56 15.79 28.68
N LEU A 181 23.40 15.50 29.29
CA LEU A 181 23.26 15.52 30.75
C LEU A 181 24.00 14.36 31.44
N THR A 182 24.12 13.20 30.77
CA THR A 182 24.73 12.00 31.35
C THR A 182 26.22 11.87 30.99
N ASN A 183 26.60 12.14 29.73
CA ASN A 183 27.95 12.04 29.20
C ASN A 183 28.20 13.05 28.06
N PRO A 184 28.67 14.27 28.37
CA PRO A 184 28.92 15.33 27.38
C PRO A 184 29.98 14.97 26.33
N GLU A 185 31.02 14.21 26.70
CA GLU A 185 32.10 13.83 25.78
C GLU A 185 31.58 12.87 24.70
N LEU A 186 30.83 11.84 25.10
CA LEU A 186 30.20 10.92 24.16
C LEU A 186 29.19 11.62 23.24
N PHE A 187 28.47 12.62 23.74
CA PHE A 187 27.57 13.41 22.90
C PHE A 187 28.33 14.12 21.78
N ALA A 188 29.48 14.73 22.07
CA ALA A 188 30.27 15.43 21.06
C ALA A 188 30.71 14.47 19.94
N ASP A 189 31.15 13.25 20.29
CA ASP A 189 31.52 12.23 19.33
C ASP A 189 30.32 11.76 18.49
N LEU A 190 29.18 11.47 19.14
CA LEU A 190 27.97 11.02 18.45
C LEU A 190 27.37 12.11 17.56
N ASP A 191 27.40 13.38 17.96
CA ASP A 191 26.87 14.47 17.15
C ASP A 191 27.69 14.66 15.87
N ILE A 192 29.02 14.54 15.95
CA ILE A 192 29.89 14.51 14.76
C ILE A 192 29.52 13.34 13.85
N GLN A 193 29.29 12.14 14.40
CA GLN A 193 28.86 10.98 13.62
C GLN A 193 27.49 11.21 12.95
N VAL A 194 26.50 11.74 13.69
CA VAL A 194 25.15 11.99 13.16
C VAL A 194 25.16 13.05 12.05
N GLN A 195 26.07 14.02 12.12
CA GLN A 195 26.29 15.02 11.07
C GLN A 195 26.90 14.44 9.79
N ASN A 196 27.64 13.33 9.86
CA ASN A 196 28.24 12.68 8.70
C ASN A 196 27.21 11.97 7.80
N TYR A 197 26.03 11.63 8.32
CA TYR A 197 24.97 11.03 7.49
C TYR A 197 24.18 12.12 6.74
N PRO A 198 23.71 11.87 5.51
CA PRO A 198 22.96 12.88 4.76
C PRO A 198 21.55 13.13 5.35
N LEU A 199 21.09 14.38 5.31
CA LEU A 199 19.72 14.81 5.62
C LEU A 199 18.84 14.78 4.35
N VAL A 200 18.91 13.70 3.58
CA VAL A 200 18.16 13.55 2.33
C VAL A 200 17.00 12.58 2.58
N ALA A 201 15.81 12.91 2.07
CA ALA A 201 14.68 11.99 2.13
C ALA A 201 15.04 10.68 1.42
N PRO A 202 14.72 9.52 2.01
CA PRO A 202 15.11 8.25 1.41
C PRO A 202 14.46 8.07 0.04
N ASP A 203 15.14 7.30 -0.81
CA ASP A 203 14.59 6.90 -2.09
C ASP A 203 13.22 6.25 -1.90
N TYR A 204 12.27 6.59 -2.76
CA TYR A 204 10.92 6.05 -2.72
C TYR A 204 10.92 4.52 -2.80
N HIS A 205 11.92 3.91 -3.44
CA HIS A 205 12.13 2.47 -3.43
C HIS A 205 12.34 1.90 -2.03
N THR A 206 13.07 2.59 -1.15
CA THR A 206 13.28 2.18 0.25
C THR A 206 11.98 2.17 1.02
N ILE A 207 11.14 3.20 0.83
CA ILE A 207 9.82 3.31 1.47
C ILE A 207 8.89 2.21 0.94
N ILE A 208 8.87 1.97 -0.37
CA ILE A 208 8.07 0.89 -0.97
C ILE A 208 8.52 -0.47 -0.44
N GLN A 209 9.83 -0.75 -0.40
CA GLN A 209 10.34 -2.02 0.13
C GLN A 209 9.99 -2.21 1.61
N PHE A 210 10.15 -1.17 2.43
CA PHE A 210 9.73 -1.20 3.84
C PHE A 210 8.23 -1.53 3.95
N SER A 211 7.39 -0.84 3.19
CA SER A 211 5.93 -1.05 3.21
C SER A 211 5.53 -2.43 2.72
N GLN A 212 6.21 -2.98 1.71
CA GLN A 212 5.99 -4.34 1.20
C GLN A 212 6.32 -5.39 2.25
N LEU A 213 7.46 -5.26 2.93
CA LEU A 213 7.86 -6.16 4.02
C LEU A 213 6.88 -6.09 5.19
N LEU A 214 6.42 -4.88 5.52
CA LEU A 214 5.43 -4.66 6.56
C LEU A 214 4.09 -5.35 6.21
N LEU A 215 3.63 -5.23 4.96
CA LEU A 215 2.40 -5.87 4.49
C LEU A 215 2.53 -7.39 4.39
N GLN A 216 3.67 -7.92 3.95
CA GLN A 216 3.92 -9.36 3.87
C GLN A 216 3.79 -10.02 5.24
N GLU A 217 4.48 -9.48 6.25
CA GLU A 217 4.51 -10.07 7.59
C GLU A 217 3.23 -9.83 8.39
N LEU A 218 2.47 -8.75 8.11
CA LEU A 218 1.15 -8.55 8.71
C LEU A 218 0.10 -9.59 8.25
N THR A 219 0.27 -10.19 7.07
CA THR A 219 -0.69 -11.18 6.54
C THR A 219 -0.53 -12.59 7.13
N ILE A 220 0.60 -12.90 7.77
CA ILE A 220 0.97 -14.27 8.15
C ILE A 220 0.32 -14.73 9.47
N THR A 221 -0.10 -13.83 10.36
CA THR A 221 -0.52 -14.19 11.74
C THR A 221 -2.01 -14.11 12.02
N GLY A 222 -2.86 -13.97 11.00
CA GLY A 222 -4.32 -14.08 11.16
C GLY A 222 -4.83 -15.51 11.35
N ASN A 223 -3.97 -16.54 11.24
CA ASN A 223 -4.44 -17.91 11.00
C ASN A 223 -3.63 -19.04 11.67
N ASN A 224 -3.12 -18.85 12.89
CA ASN A 224 -2.56 -19.96 13.68
C ASN A 224 -3.46 -20.30 14.88
N PRO A 225 -4.25 -21.40 14.83
CA PRO A 225 -4.84 -21.96 16.03
C PRO A 225 -3.74 -22.60 16.88
N VAL A 226 -3.86 -22.41 18.18
CA VAL A 226 -3.05 -23.06 19.22
C VAL A 226 -3.09 -24.57 19.02
N THR A 227 -1.91 -25.17 19.02
CA THR A 227 -1.64 -26.59 18.87
C THR A 227 -2.36 -27.42 19.94
N HIS A 228 -3.42 -28.12 19.54
CA HIS A 228 -3.83 -29.36 20.20
C HIS A 228 -4.01 -30.45 19.16
N THR A 229 -3.11 -31.42 19.24
CA THR A 229 -3.09 -32.70 18.52
C THR A 229 -4.41 -33.45 18.65
N SER A 230 -5.06 -33.80 17.53
CA SER A 230 -6.00 -34.94 17.41
C SER A 230 -6.36 -35.20 15.93
N SER A 231 -5.89 -36.36 15.43
CA SER A 231 -6.48 -37.27 14.43
C SER A 231 -7.38 -36.75 13.28
N HIS A 232 -6.94 -37.08 12.06
CA HIS A 232 -7.65 -37.14 10.78
C HIS A 232 -9.16 -37.43 10.81
N PHE A 233 -9.92 -36.72 9.95
CA PHE A 233 -10.91 -37.29 9.01
C PHE A 233 -11.16 -36.32 7.82
N HIS A 234 -11.17 -36.88 6.60
CA HIS A 234 -11.53 -36.19 5.35
C HIS A 234 -13.04 -35.94 5.24
N SER A 235 -13.44 -34.74 4.79
CA SER A 235 -14.75 -34.38 4.17
C SER A 235 -14.72 -32.90 3.72
N PRO A 236 -15.61 -32.44 2.80
CA PRO A 236 -15.24 -31.79 1.54
C PRO A 236 -15.11 -30.26 1.62
N THR A 237 -14.53 -29.70 0.55
CA THR A 237 -14.35 -28.27 0.23
C THR A 237 -15.39 -27.33 0.87
N PRO A 238 -14.96 -26.28 1.60
CA PRO A 238 -15.87 -25.26 2.09
C PRO A 238 -16.32 -24.34 0.95
N PRO A 239 -17.53 -23.75 1.04
CA PRO A 239 -18.00 -22.72 0.09
C PRO A 239 -17.12 -21.46 0.18
N PRO A 240 -17.17 -20.56 -0.84
CA PRO A 240 -16.34 -19.36 -0.86
C PRO A 240 -16.57 -18.54 0.42
N LYS A 241 -15.47 -18.26 1.13
CA LYS A 241 -15.46 -17.50 2.38
C LYS A 241 -16.19 -16.18 2.17
N SER A 242 -17.14 -15.88 3.06
CA SER A 242 -17.69 -14.54 3.23
C SER A 242 -16.56 -13.54 3.41
N PRO A 243 -16.69 -12.30 2.89
CA PRO A 243 -15.63 -11.30 3.00
C PRO A 243 -15.18 -11.15 4.44
N SER A 244 -13.87 -11.20 4.67
CA SER A 244 -13.32 -10.65 5.91
C SER A 244 -13.70 -9.17 5.90
N ARG A 245 -14.63 -8.79 6.76
CA ARG A 245 -15.16 -7.43 6.89
C ARG A 245 -14.05 -6.37 6.95
N SER A 246 -12.88 -6.75 7.46
CA SER A 246 -11.64 -5.97 7.46
C SER A 246 -11.16 -5.52 6.08
N ASP A 247 -11.27 -6.36 5.04
CA ASP A 247 -10.73 -6.06 3.71
C ASP A 247 -11.60 -5.03 3.00
N ILE A 248 -12.91 -5.09 3.24
CA ILE A 248 -13.88 -4.13 2.69
C ILE A 248 -13.74 -2.79 3.39
N GLU A 249 -13.65 -2.78 4.72
CA GLU A 249 -13.42 -1.55 5.51
C GLU A 249 -12.09 -0.88 5.13
N LEU A 250 -11.03 -1.68 4.92
CA LEU A 250 -9.74 -1.18 4.44
C LEU A 250 -9.85 -0.58 3.03
N LEU A 251 -10.57 -1.23 2.11
CA LEU A 251 -10.78 -0.70 0.76
C LEU A 251 -11.56 0.62 0.78
N GLN A 252 -12.57 0.72 1.63
CA GLN A 252 -13.34 1.96 1.80
C GLN A 252 -12.46 3.10 2.33
N ALA A 253 -11.68 2.83 3.39
CA ALA A 253 -10.75 3.80 3.96
C ALA A 253 -9.69 4.24 2.94
N PHE A 254 -9.07 3.28 2.24
CA PHE A 254 -8.07 3.56 1.21
C PHE A 254 -8.63 4.40 0.06
N ALA A 255 -9.81 4.04 -0.46
CA ALA A 255 -10.45 4.81 -1.53
C ALA A 255 -10.75 6.25 -1.09
N HIS A 256 -11.15 6.45 0.17
CA HIS A 256 -11.42 7.77 0.74
C HIS A 256 -10.14 8.62 0.92
N GLU A 257 -9.10 8.02 1.51
CA GLU A 257 -7.79 8.66 1.75
C GLU A 257 -7.09 9.05 0.44
N VAL A 258 -7.25 8.26 -0.62
CA VAL A 258 -6.68 8.60 -1.95
C VAL A 258 -7.52 9.66 -2.68
N ARG A 259 -8.85 9.59 -2.59
CA ARG A 259 -9.75 10.52 -3.29
C ARG A 259 -9.58 11.96 -2.82
N THR A 260 -9.38 12.18 -1.52
CA THR A 260 -9.31 13.51 -0.91
C THR A 260 -8.14 14.36 -1.47
N PRO A 261 -6.87 13.93 -1.41
CA PRO A 261 -5.75 14.69 -1.95
C PRO A 261 -5.84 14.85 -3.48
N LEU A 262 -6.30 13.84 -4.21
CA LEU A 262 -6.50 13.96 -5.66
C LEU A 262 -7.55 15.02 -6.01
N THR A 263 -8.61 15.13 -5.21
CA THR A 263 -9.65 16.16 -5.40
C THR A 263 -9.06 17.56 -5.21
N THR A 264 -8.21 17.75 -4.22
CA THR A 264 -7.49 19.01 -3.98
C THR A 264 -6.53 19.34 -5.12
N ILE A 265 -5.72 18.36 -5.57
CA ILE A 265 -4.80 18.53 -6.71
C ILE A 265 -5.58 18.92 -7.98
N ARG A 266 -6.68 18.21 -8.27
CA ARG A 266 -7.56 18.51 -9.40
C ARG A 266 -8.13 19.92 -9.32
N MET A 267 -8.63 20.32 -8.14
CA MET A 267 -9.18 21.66 -7.92
C MET A 267 -8.13 22.74 -8.16
N MET A 268 -6.92 22.59 -7.60
CA MET A 268 -5.82 23.54 -7.81
C MET A 268 -5.38 23.58 -9.29
N THR A 269 -5.32 22.42 -9.95
CA THR A 269 -5.01 22.31 -11.38
C THR A 269 -6.04 23.06 -12.22
N ARG A 270 -7.34 22.91 -11.94
CA ARG A 270 -8.42 23.67 -12.60
C ARG A 270 -8.37 25.17 -12.33
N LEU A 271 -7.92 25.59 -11.14
CA LEU A 271 -7.70 27.01 -10.84
C LEU A 271 -6.54 27.57 -11.67
N LEU A 272 -5.45 26.82 -11.84
CA LEU A 272 -4.35 27.20 -12.72
C LEU A 272 -4.77 27.27 -14.18
N LEU A 273 -5.57 26.30 -14.67
CA LEU A 273 -6.09 26.30 -16.04
C LEU A 273 -6.98 27.52 -16.37
N LYS A 274 -7.57 28.18 -15.37
CA LYS A 274 -8.34 29.42 -15.57
C LYS A 274 -7.48 30.67 -15.76
N ARG A 275 -6.16 30.58 -15.51
CA ARG A 275 -5.22 31.69 -15.69
C ARG A 275 -4.90 31.87 -17.17
N GLN A 276 -4.89 33.11 -17.64
CA GLN A 276 -4.59 33.45 -19.05
C GLN A 276 -3.09 33.69 -19.31
N ASP A 277 -2.27 33.78 -18.27
CA ASP A 277 -0.85 34.13 -18.34
C ASP A 277 0.09 32.92 -18.38
N LEU A 278 -0.44 31.72 -18.64
CA LEU A 278 0.33 30.49 -18.68
C LEU A 278 0.80 30.14 -20.10
N PRO A 279 2.06 29.72 -20.29
CA PRO A 279 2.53 29.17 -21.56
C PRO A 279 1.74 27.92 -21.99
N GLY A 280 1.50 27.76 -23.29
CA GLY A 280 0.70 26.64 -23.82
C GLY A 280 1.21 25.23 -23.46
N ASN A 281 2.53 25.06 -23.33
CA ASN A 281 3.11 23.78 -22.87
C ASN A 281 2.78 23.48 -21.40
N VAL A 282 2.61 24.52 -20.55
CA VAL A 282 2.18 24.35 -19.16
C VAL A 282 0.69 23.99 -19.13
N ILE A 283 -0.14 24.67 -19.93
CA ILE A 283 -1.58 24.36 -20.07
C ILE A 283 -1.77 22.89 -20.46
N SER A 284 -1.07 22.42 -21.50
CA SER A 284 -1.16 21.03 -21.94
C SER A 284 -0.78 20.02 -20.83
N ARG A 285 0.24 20.33 -20.01
CA ARG A 285 0.60 19.48 -18.87
C ARG A 285 -0.45 19.51 -17.77
N LEU A 286 -1.03 20.67 -17.49
CA LEU A 286 -2.11 20.82 -16.51
C LEU A 286 -3.38 20.06 -16.95
N GLU A 287 -3.71 20.05 -18.24
CA GLU A 287 -4.82 19.25 -18.79
C GLU A 287 -4.58 17.75 -18.58
N VAL A 288 -3.35 17.28 -18.78
CA VAL A 288 -2.99 15.89 -18.48
C VAL A 288 -3.15 15.59 -16.99
N ILE A 289 -2.69 16.49 -16.10
CA ILE A 289 -2.84 16.31 -14.65
C ILE A 289 -4.31 16.29 -14.24
N ASP A 290 -5.15 17.20 -14.77
CA ASP A 290 -6.59 17.25 -14.48
C ASP A 290 -7.29 15.96 -14.91
N HIS A 291 -6.93 15.47 -16.11
CA HIS A 291 -7.45 14.23 -16.65
C HIS A 291 -7.07 13.03 -15.77
N GLU A 292 -5.78 12.84 -15.46
CA GLU A 292 -5.32 11.73 -14.61
C GLU A 292 -5.95 11.79 -13.21
N CYS A 293 -6.06 12.98 -12.60
CA CYS A 293 -6.74 13.12 -11.32
C CYS A 293 -8.23 12.75 -11.42
N THR A 294 -8.91 13.15 -12.49
CA THR A 294 -10.32 12.82 -12.71
C THR A 294 -10.53 11.32 -12.83
N GLU A 295 -9.73 10.65 -13.66
CA GLU A 295 -9.80 9.20 -13.85
C GLU A 295 -9.53 8.43 -12.54
N GLN A 296 -8.53 8.84 -11.75
CA GLN A 296 -8.25 8.19 -10.48
C GLN A 296 -9.32 8.44 -9.42
N ILE A 297 -9.91 9.64 -9.38
CA ILE A 297 -11.03 9.96 -8.48
C ILE A 297 -12.25 9.08 -8.83
N ASP A 298 -12.62 9.00 -10.11
CA ASP A 298 -13.75 8.18 -10.55
C ASP A 298 -13.49 6.69 -10.29
N ARG A 299 -12.26 6.22 -10.47
CA ARG A 299 -11.85 4.86 -10.10
C ARG A 299 -12.01 4.61 -8.61
N MET A 300 -11.51 5.50 -7.74
CA MET A 300 -11.63 5.33 -6.30
C MET A 300 -13.09 5.36 -5.85
N GLU A 301 -13.92 6.20 -6.45
CA GLU A 301 -15.36 6.24 -6.18
C GLU A 301 -16.07 4.94 -6.60
N LEU A 302 -15.68 4.36 -7.74
CA LEU A 302 -16.19 3.06 -8.18
C LEU A 302 -15.79 1.94 -7.21
N LEU A 303 -14.54 1.94 -6.72
CA LEU A 303 -14.07 0.99 -5.71
C LEU A 303 -14.82 1.14 -4.39
N PHE A 304 -15.00 2.37 -3.93
CA PHE A 304 -15.75 2.68 -2.72
C PHE A 304 -17.20 2.18 -2.82
N LYS A 305 -17.86 2.41 -3.95
CA LYS A 305 -19.24 1.96 -4.16
C LYS A 305 -19.35 0.44 -4.21
N ALA A 306 -18.40 -0.24 -4.85
CA ALA A 306 -18.36 -1.70 -4.84
C ALA A 306 -18.22 -2.25 -3.42
N ALA A 307 -17.33 -1.67 -2.62
CA ALA A 307 -17.13 -2.06 -1.23
C ALA A 307 -18.38 -1.83 -0.36
N GLU A 308 -19.08 -0.70 -0.56
CA GLU A 308 -20.34 -0.41 0.12
C GLU A 308 -21.43 -1.45 -0.18
N LEU A 309 -21.55 -1.88 -1.45
CA LEU A 309 -22.53 -2.89 -1.86
C LEU A 309 -22.28 -4.27 -1.24
N GLU A 310 -21.02 -4.61 -0.97
CA GLU A 310 -20.62 -5.91 -0.42
C GLU A 310 -20.77 -5.98 1.10
N ASN A 311 -20.68 -4.83 1.78
CA ASN A 311 -20.96 -4.72 3.21
C ASN A 311 -22.46 -4.88 3.55
N LEU A 312 -23.35 -4.67 2.58
CA LEU A 312 -24.79 -4.78 2.78
C LEU A 312 -25.23 -6.25 2.71
N SER A 313 -25.56 -6.84 3.86
CA SER A 313 -26.07 -8.22 3.98
C SER A 313 -27.41 -8.48 3.25
N GLN A 314 -27.97 -7.47 2.58
CA GLN A 314 -29.19 -7.55 1.76
C GLN A 314 -29.01 -6.72 0.47
N PRO A 315 -28.72 -7.35 -0.69
CA PRO A 315 -28.52 -6.65 -1.97
C PRO A 315 -29.72 -5.83 -2.46
N LEU A 316 -30.93 -6.13 -1.97
CA LEU A 316 -32.17 -5.63 -2.58
C LEU A 316 -32.69 -4.28 -2.04
N LYS A 317 -32.25 -3.80 -0.86
CA LYS A 317 -32.88 -2.62 -0.24
C LYS A 317 -32.35 -1.27 -0.75
N LEU A 318 -31.17 -1.24 -1.37
CA LEU A 318 -30.58 -0.02 -1.96
C LEU A 318 -30.57 -0.03 -3.50
N ALA A 319 -30.86 -1.17 -4.14
CA ALA A 319 -30.79 -1.34 -5.60
C ALA A 319 -31.78 -0.45 -6.40
N ASN A 320 -32.71 0.22 -5.73
CA ASN A 320 -33.81 0.94 -6.39
C ASN A 320 -33.88 2.45 -6.09
N SER A 321 -33.06 3.03 -5.20
CA SER A 321 -33.36 4.40 -4.71
C SER A 321 -33.04 5.53 -5.70
N HIS A 322 -32.38 5.24 -6.83
CA HIS A 322 -31.97 6.26 -7.82
C HIS A 322 -32.07 5.77 -9.28
N LEU A 323 -32.96 4.82 -9.59
CA LEU A 323 -33.19 4.41 -10.98
C LEU A 323 -34.21 5.36 -11.62
N THR A 324 -33.83 6.01 -12.71
CA THR A 324 -34.67 6.95 -13.45
C THR A 324 -34.69 6.60 -14.94
N PRO A 325 -35.80 6.87 -15.64
CA PRO A 325 -35.80 6.85 -17.10
C PRO A 325 -34.75 7.81 -17.64
N MET A 326 -33.93 7.35 -18.57
CA MET A 326 -32.85 8.14 -19.16
C MET A 326 -32.55 7.73 -20.61
N CYS A 327 -32.05 8.68 -21.39
CA CYS A 327 -31.53 8.42 -22.73
C CYS A 327 -30.08 7.92 -22.62
N LEU A 328 -29.81 6.68 -23.05
CA LEU A 328 -28.45 6.13 -23.04
C LEU A 328 -27.54 6.77 -24.09
N GLU A 329 -28.13 7.33 -25.16
CA GLU A 329 -27.39 7.93 -26.27
C GLU A 329 -26.45 9.04 -25.79
N ASP A 330 -26.93 9.94 -24.94
CA ASP A 330 -26.14 11.08 -24.45
C ASP A 330 -24.89 10.62 -23.67
N ILE A 331 -25.05 9.60 -22.83
CA ILE A 331 -23.92 9.02 -22.08
C ILE A 331 -22.92 8.39 -23.06
N LEU A 332 -23.40 7.57 -24.01
CA LEU A 332 -22.50 6.93 -24.96
C LEU A 332 -21.77 7.93 -25.85
N LEU A 333 -22.44 8.95 -26.37
CA LEU A 333 -21.83 9.98 -27.20
C LEU A 333 -20.74 10.76 -26.46
N GLN A 334 -20.91 11.00 -25.16
CA GLN A 334 -19.90 11.65 -24.33
C GLN A 334 -18.72 10.73 -24.00
N SER A 335 -18.99 9.44 -23.75
CA SER A 335 -17.99 8.52 -23.22
C SER A 335 -17.18 7.80 -24.29
N ILE A 336 -17.75 7.57 -25.49
CA ILE A 336 -17.09 6.89 -26.61
C ILE A 336 -15.75 7.57 -27.00
N PRO A 337 -15.68 8.90 -27.20
CA PRO A 337 -14.42 9.56 -27.57
C PRO A 337 -13.32 9.33 -26.53
N ARG A 338 -13.66 9.41 -25.24
CA ARG A 338 -12.75 9.13 -24.12
C ARG A 338 -12.27 7.67 -24.14
N TRP A 339 -13.19 6.73 -24.33
CA TRP A 339 -12.84 5.29 -24.40
C TRP A 339 -11.96 4.96 -25.60
N GLN A 340 -12.23 5.56 -26.77
CA GLN A 340 -11.41 5.40 -27.96
C GLN A 340 -10.01 5.99 -27.75
N GLN A 341 -9.89 7.16 -27.14
CA GLN A 341 -8.60 7.75 -26.80
C GLN A 341 -7.82 6.87 -25.83
N ALA A 342 -8.47 6.35 -24.78
CA ALA A 342 -7.84 5.45 -23.81
C ALA A 342 -7.38 4.13 -24.44
N ALA A 343 -8.15 3.56 -25.36
CA ALA A 343 -7.79 2.37 -26.12
C ALA A 343 -6.58 2.66 -27.04
N ASN A 344 -6.60 3.78 -27.78
CA ASN A 344 -5.51 4.17 -28.68
C ASN A 344 -4.18 4.37 -27.94
N ARG A 345 -4.19 4.95 -26.73
CA ARG A 345 -2.98 5.08 -25.88
C ARG A 345 -2.34 3.72 -25.53
N ARG A 346 -3.11 2.63 -25.59
CA ARG A 346 -2.67 1.24 -25.34
C ARG A 346 -2.41 0.45 -26.62
N ASN A 347 -2.36 1.11 -27.78
CA ASN A 347 -2.29 0.47 -29.10
C ASN A 347 -3.47 -0.48 -29.37
N LEU A 348 -4.68 -0.11 -28.94
CA LEU A 348 -5.91 -0.86 -29.19
C LEU A 348 -6.87 -0.03 -30.03
N THR A 349 -7.68 -0.68 -30.86
CA THR A 349 -8.75 0.00 -31.63
C THR A 349 -10.10 -0.31 -31.02
N LEU A 350 -10.92 0.72 -30.75
CA LEU A 350 -12.27 0.57 -30.21
C LEU A 350 -13.33 1.04 -31.21
N ASN A 351 -14.09 0.10 -31.76
CA ASN A 351 -15.18 0.36 -32.69
C ASN A 351 -16.53 0.22 -31.98
N VAL A 352 -17.37 1.26 -32.08
CA VAL A 352 -18.67 1.28 -31.42
C VAL A 352 -19.77 1.37 -32.48
N VAL A 353 -20.71 0.43 -32.44
CA VAL A 353 -21.86 0.36 -33.34
C VAL A 353 -23.11 0.66 -32.53
N LEU A 354 -23.76 1.78 -32.85
CA LEU A 354 -24.96 2.26 -32.18
C LEU A 354 -26.21 1.97 -33.02
N PRO A 355 -27.39 1.74 -32.40
CA PRO A 355 -28.64 1.62 -33.12
C PRO A 355 -29.05 2.97 -33.69
N LYS A 356 -29.91 2.96 -34.73
CA LYS A 356 -30.47 4.19 -35.31
C LYS A 356 -31.44 4.92 -34.38
N GLN A 357 -32.06 4.19 -33.45
CA GLN A 357 -33.04 4.69 -32.51
C GLN A 357 -32.68 4.16 -31.11
N PHE A 358 -32.59 5.06 -30.14
CA PHE A 358 -32.34 4.72 -28.75
C PHE A 358 -33.64 4.68 -27.97
N PRO A 359 -34.01 3.53 -27.38
CA PRO A 359 -35.11 3.50 -26.44
C PRO A 359 -34.66 4.10 -25.09
N THR A 360 -35.63 4.63 -24.35
CA THR A 360 -35.41 5.03 -22.95
C THR A 360 -35.10 3.81 -22.11
N VAL A 361 -34.05 3.88 -21.30
CA VAL A 361 -33.66 2.84 -20.34
C VAL A 361 -33.86 3.33 -18.91
N VAL A 362 -34.03 2.40 -17.98
CA VAL A 362 -34.16 2.73 -16.55
C VAL A 362 -32.86 2.39 -15.84
N SER A 363 -32.12 3.42 -15.41
CA SER A 363 -30.83 3.26 -14.69
C SER A 363 -30.47 4.51 -13.89
N ASN A 364 -29.26 4.55 -13.32
CA ASN A 364 -28.69 5.73 -12.68
C ASN A 364 -27.65 6.36 -13.64
N PRO A 365 -27.92 7.54 -14.23
CA PRO A 365 -27.05 8.14 -15.26
C PRO A 365 -25.59 8.32 -14.83
N ALA A 366 -25.37 8.93 -13.66
CA ALA A 366 -24.02 9.25 -13.17
C ALA A 366 -23.23 7.97 -12.85
N MET A 367 -23.89 6.98 -12.26
CA MET A 367 -23.24 5.71 -11.92
C MET A 367 -23.02 4.84 -13.16
N LEU A 368 -23.94 4.89 -14.14
CA LEU A 368 -23.84 4.11 -15.37
C LEU A 368 -22.63 4.52 -16.20
N ASP A 369 -22.37 5.81 -16.38
CA ASP A 369 -21.15 6.27 -17.09
C ASP A 369 -19.88 5.69 -16.45
N ARG A 370 -19.78 5.77 -15.12
CA ARG A 370 -18.62 5.30 -14.37
C ARG A 370 -18.44 3.79 -14.44
N VAL A 371 -19.52 3.03 -14.27
CA VAL A 371 -19.48 1.57 -14.34
C VAL A 371 -19.15 1.11 -15.76
N LEU A 372 -19.71 1.74 -16.81
CA LEU A 372 -19.38 1.44 -18.21
C LEU A 372 -17.92 1.78 -18.52
N THR A 373 -17.45 2.95 -18.09
CA THR A 373 -16.06 3.39 -18.27
C THR A 373 -15.09 2.43 -17.60
N GLY A 374 -15.33 2.09 -16.33
CA GLY A 374 -14.52 1.11 -15.61
C GLY A 374 -14.52 -0.28 -16.25
N LEU A 375 -15.66 -0.73 -16.79
CA LEU A 375 -15.77 -2.01 -17.51
C LEU A 375 -14.97 -1.99 -18.82
N ILE A 376 -15.13 -0.95 -19.64
CA ILE A 376 -14.45 -0.82 -20.93
C ILE A 376 -12.94 -0.72 -20.71
N GLU A 377 -12.51 0.08 -19.75
CA GLU A 377 -11.11 0.13 -19.38
C GLU A 377 -10.59 -1.24 -18.94
N ASN A 378 -11.28 -1.93 -18.03
CA ASN A 378 -10.88 -3.27 -17.59
C ASN A 378 -10.76 -4.24 -18.77
N PHE A 379 -11.70 -4.18 -19.71
CA PHE A 379 -11.67 -4.96 -20.93
C PHE A 379 -10.49 -4.57 -21.85
N THR A 380 -10.16 -3.29 -21.97
CA THR A 380 -8.99 -2.87 -22.75
C THR A 380 -7.69 -3.35 -22.12
N ARG A 381 -7.56 -3.39 -20.78
CA ARG A 381 -6.36 -3.94 -20.12
C ARG A 381 -6.31 -5.46 -20.14
N SER A 382 -7.41 -6.15 -20.46
CA SER A 382 -7.42 -7.61 -20.55
C SER A 382 -6.84 -8.12 -21.88
N LEU A 383 -6.65 -7.22 -22.85
CA LEU A 383 -6.25 -7.56 -24.20
C LEU A 383 -4.80 -7.14 -24.48
N PRO A 384 -4.08 -7.89 -25.32
CA PRO A 384 -2.75 -7.52 -25.76
C PRO A 384 -2.78 -6.32 -26.72
N ALA A 385 -1.67 -5.59 -26.80
CA ALA A 385 -1.48 -4.52 -27.77
C ALA A 385 -1.74 -5.00 -29.20
N GLY A 386 -2.33 -4.13 -30.04
CA GLY A 386 -2.76 -4.43 -31.40
C GLY A 386 -4.17 -5.01 -31.52
N SER A 387 -4.84 -5.36 -30.41
CA SER A 387 -6.19 -5.92 -30.47
C SER A 387 -7.24 -4.90 -30.91
N CYS A 388 -8.27 -5.38 -31.59
CA CYS A 388 -9.47 -4.62 -31.92
C CYS A 388 -10.63 -5.03 -31.00
N ILE A 389 -11.42 -4.06 -30.58
CA ILE A 389 -12.59 -4.22 -29.70
C ILE A 389 -13.81 -3.72 -30.45
N GLN A 390 -14.89 -4.52 -30.44
CA GLN A 390 -16.18 -4.12 -30.96
C GLN A 390 -17.20 -4.02 -29.82
N VAL A 391 -17.81 -2.85 -29.68
CA VAL A 391 -18.96 -2.60 -28.83
C VAL A 391 -20.20 -2.48 -29.71
N GLN A 392 -21.19 -3.34 -29.50
CA GLN A 392 -22.45 -3.31 -30.24
C GLN A 392 -23.60 -3.01 -29.28
N VAL A 393 -24.41 -2.01 -29.61
CA VAL A 393 -25.62 -1.66 -28.86
C VAL A 393 -26.84 -2.03 -29.70
N MET A 394 -27.75 -2.84 -29.13
CA MET A 394 -28.90 -3.37 -29.85
C MET A 394 -30.07 -3.60 -28.89
N THR A 395 -31.31 -3.49 -29.38
CA THR A 395 -32.49 -3.90 -28.60
C THR A 395 -32.61 -5.43 -28.59
N ALA A 396 -33.07 -5.97 -27.46
CA ALA A 396 -33.26 -7.40 -27.25
C ALA A 396 -34.49 -7.63 -26.35
N GLY A 397 -35.67 -7.69 -26.96
CA GLY A 397 -36.93 -7.79 -26.23
C GLY A 397 -37.24 -6.52 -25.44
N ASP A 398 -37.47 -6.67 -24.14
CA ASP A 398 -37.73 -5.61 -23.16
C ASP A 398 -36.45 -4.98 -22.59
N GLN A 399 -35.29 -5.28 -23.17
CA GLN A 399 -33.98 -4.82 -22.70
C GLN A 399 -33.15 -4.22 -23.84
N LEU A 400 -32.29 -3.26 -23.48
CA LEU A 400 -31.20 -2.82 -24.32
C LEU A 400 -29.95 -3.64 -23.99
N LYS A 401 -29.34 -4.22 -25.03
CA LYS A 401 -28.17 -5.07 -24.93
C LYS A 401 -26.93 -4.33 -25.44
N LEU A 402 -25.91 -4.22 -24.60
CA LEU A 402 -24.58 -3.74 -24.97
C LEU A 402 -23.60 -4.91 -24.92
N GLN A 403 -22.94 -5.22 -26.03
CA GLN A 403 -22.03 -6.35 -26.14
C GLN A 403 -20.63 -5.88 -26.48
N LEU A 404 -19.65 -6.25 -25.66
CA LEU A 404 -18.23 -5.98 -25.87
C LEU A 404 -17.55 -7.29 -26.26
N SER A 405 -16.83 -7.28 -27.38
CA SER A 405 -16.14 -8.46 -27.90
C SER A 405 -14.80 -8.10 -28.54
N PRO A 406 -13.76 -8.94 -28.41
CA PRO A 406 -12.53 -8.77 -29.16
C PRO A 406 -12.76 -9.18 -30.62
N GLN A 407 -12.06 -8.52 -31.53
CA GLN A 407 -12.01 -8.82 -32.96
C GLN A 407 -10.56 -9.17 -33.30
N PHE A 408 -10.33 -10.41 -33.74
CA PHE A 408 -9.00 -10.92 -34.06
C PHE A 408 -8.63 -10.78 -35.54
N ASP A 409 -9.55 -10.28 -36.37
CA ASP A 409 -9.38 -10.11 -37.83
C ASP A 409 -8.85 -8.71 -38.24
N CYS A 410 -8.34 -7.91 -37.30
CA CYS A 410 -7.70 -6.63 -37.62
C CYS A 410 -6.25 -6.83 -38.12
N GLN A 411 -6.10 -7.07 -39.43
CA GLN A 411 -4.86 -7.01 -40.23
C GLN A 411 -3.50 -7.23 -39.50
N ASP A 412 -2.94 -8.44 -39.66
CA ASP A 412 -1.52 -8.78 -40.00
C ASP A 412 -0.34 -8.07 -39.32
N LYS A 413 -0.48 -7.46 -38.15
CA LYS A 413 0.67 -7.03 -37.34
C LYS A 413 0.80 -7.90 -36.10
N GLY A 414 1.90 -8.65 -36.05
CA GLY A 414 2.22 -9.68 -35.06
C GLY A 414 1.66 -9.40 -33.67
N TYR A 415 0.56 -10.08 -33.34
CA TYR A 415 -0.02 -10.05 -32.02
C TYR A 415 0.99 -10.62 -31.02
N THR A 416 1.31 -9.88 -29.96
CA THR A 416 1.79 -10.54 -28.74
C THR A 416 0.60 -11.34 -28.20
N THR A 417 0.62 -12.65 -28.40
CA THR A 417 -0.53 -13.54 -28.15
C THR A 417 -0.77 -13.82 -26.66
N THR A 418 0.08 -13.30 -25.78
CA THR A 418 -0.04 -13.55 -24.34
C THR A 418 -0.93 -12.49 -23.69
N PRO A 419 -2.11 -12.87 -23.15
CA PRO A 419 -2.91 -11.95 -22.37
C PRO A 419 -2.16 -11.55 -21.09
N PRO A 420 -2.37 -10.32 -20.58
CA PRO A 420 -1.72 -9.85 -19.37
C PRO A 420 -2.11 -10.68 -18.15
N ILE A 421 -1.13 -10.95 -17.28
CA ILE A 421 -1.32 -11.73 -16.05
C ILE A 421 -2.10 -10.89 -15.06
N ARG A 422 -3.17 -11.46 -14.49
CA ARG A 422 -3.99 -10.81 -13.48
C ARG A 422 -4.16 -11.74 -12.28
N ARG A 423 -3.95 -11.20 -11.09
CA ARG A 423 -4.08 -11.93 -9.82
C ARG A 423 -5.22 -11.33 -9.03
N SER A 424 -6.06 -12.16 -8.41
CA SER A 424 -7.04 -11.64 -7.44
C SER A 424 -6.30 -11.00 -6.27
N LEU A 425 -6.74 -9.81 -5.88
CA LEU A 425 -6.28 -9.11 -4.69
C LEU A 425 -7.47 -8.97 -3.75
N GLY A 426 -7.51 -9.81 -2.71
CA GLY A 426 -8.71 -9.97 -1.88
C GLY A 426 -9.92 -10.45 -2.70
N GLN A 427 -11.12 -10.07 -2.26
CA GLN A 427 -12.37 -10.55 -2.82
C GLN A 427 -13.04 -9.60 -3.82
N LEU A 428 -12.58 -8.35 -3.93
CA LEU A 428 -13.19 -7.32 -4.79
C LEU A 428 -12.29 -6.84 -5.92
N LEU A 429 -10.97 -7.09 -5.84
CA LEU A 429 -10.00 -6.48 -6.74
C LEU A 429 -9.24 -7.52 -7.56
N MET A 430 -8.74 -7.05 -8.69
CA MET A 430 -7.75 -7.71 -9.54
C MET A 430 -6.54 -6.79 -9.64
N PHE A 431 -5.35 -7.39 -9.54
CA PHE A 431 -4.07 -6.72 -9.65
C PHE A 431 -3.32 -7.24 -10.88
N GLN A 432 -2.80 -6.32 -11.67
CA GLN A 432 -1.92 -6.62 -12.81
C GLN A 432 -0.47 -6.28 -12.43
N PRO A 433 0.39 -7.26 -12.14
CA PRO A 433 1.75 -7.03 -11.63
C PRO A 433 2.62 -6.18 -12.55
N GLU A 434 2.46 -6.30 -13.86
CA GLU A 434 3.31 -5.63 -14.84
C GLU A 434 3.06 -4.13 -14.92
N THR A 435 1.83 -3.70 -14.60
CA THR A 435 1.42 -2.28 -14.69
C THR A 435 1.12 -1.66 -13.33
N GLY A 436 1.07 -2.47 -12.26
CA GLY A 436 0.58 -2.04 -10.96
C GLY A 436 -0.91 -1.73 -10.91
N ALA A 437 -1.67 -1.99 -11.99
CA ALA A 437 -3.06 -1.57 -12.11
C ALA A 437 -4.00 -2.41 -11.21
N ILE A 438 -4.91 -1.73 -10.50
CA ILE A 438 -5.88 -2.34 -9.59
C ILE A 438 -7.32 -2.13 -10.10
N SER A 439 -7.99 -3.15 -10.60
CA SER A 439 -9.39 -3.03 -11.06
C SER A 439 -10.34 -3.81 -10.16
N LEU A 440 -11.64 -3.56 -10.28
CA LEU A 440 -12.62 -4.46 -9.70
C LEU A 440 -12.56 -5.83 -10.38
N ASN A 441 -12.87 -6.87 -9.61
CA ASN A 441 -13.11 -8.18 -10.16
C ASN A 441 -14.50 -8.25 -10.80
N MET A 442 -14.75 -9.36 -11.49
CA MET A 442 -15.99 -9.51 -12.25
C MET A 442 -17.23 -9.69 -11.37
N ALA A 443 -17.08 -10.23 -10.15
CA ALA A 443 -18.19 -10.41 -9.21
C ALA A 443 -18.69 -9.04 -8.70
N ALA A 444 -17.78 -8.21 -8.20
CA ALA A 444 -18.08 -6.85 -7.75
C ALA A 444 -18.65 -5.98 -8.88
N THR A 445 -18.10 -6.11 -10.09
CA THR A 445 -18.62 -5.41 -11.28
C THR A 445 -20.05 -5.83 -11.62
N LYS A 446 -20.40 -7.12 -11.47
CA LYS A 446 -21.78 -7.60 -11.64
C LYS A 446 -22.72 -7.02 -10.60
N HIS A 447 -22.31 -6.97 -9.33
CA HIS A 447 -23.11 -6.38 -8.26
C HIS A 447 -23.35 -4.88 -8.48
N LEU A 448 -22.35 -4.15 -8.98
CA LEU A 448 -22.52 -2.75 -9.39
C LEU A 448 -23.56 -2.59 -10.51
N PHE A 449 -23.49 -3.42 -11.56
CA PHE A 449 -24.51 -3.40 -12.61
C PHE A 449 -25.90 -3.70 -12.06
N GLN A 450 -26.04 -4.68 -11.16
CA GLN A 450 -27.31 -4.99 -10.51
C GLN A 450 -27.85 -3.81 -9.69
N ALA A 451 -26.99 -3.10 -8.97
CA ALA A 451 -27.36 -1.94 -8.16
C ALA A 451 -27.83 -0.74 -9.01
N ILE A 452 -27.48 -0.68 -10.29
CA ILE A 452 -27.93 0.36 -11.22
C ILE A 452 -29.03 -0.15 -12.18
N GLY A 453 -29.70 -1.24 -11.83
CA GLY A 453 -30.80 -1.83 -12.62
C GLY A 453 -30.35 -2.62 -13.85
N GLY A 454 -29.04 -2.77 -14.08
CA GLY A 454 -28.48 -3.52 -15.19
C GLY A 454 -28.11 -4.97 -14.83
N LYS A 455 -27.78 -5.75 -15.85
CA LYS A 455 -27.28 -7.12 -15.69
C LYS A 455 -26.06 -7.35 -16.55
N LEU A 456 -24.96 -7.76 -15.95
CA LEU A 456 -23.72 -8.12 -16.64
C LEU A 456 -23.56 -9.65 -16.75
N ILE A 457 -23.36 -10.13 -17.97
CA ILE A 457 -23.05 -11.52 -18.29
C ILE A 457 -21.65 -11.58 -18.90
N VAL A 458 -20.86 -12.55 -18.46
CA VAL A 458 -19.51 -12.82 -18.98
C VAL A 458 -19.49 -14.21 -19.58
N ARG A 459 -19.02 -14.33 -20.82
CA ARG A 459 -18.87 -15.61 -21.52
C ARG A 459 -17.46 -15.72 -22.08
N GLN A 460 -16.76 -16.78 -21.72
CA GLN A 460 -15.49 -17.13 -22.33
C GLN A 460 -15.77 -17.96 -23.59
N ARG A 461 -15.27 -17.50 -24.74
CA ARG A 461 -15.38 -18.23 -26.01
C ARG A 461 -13.99 -18.73 -26.40
N PRO A 462 -13.80 -20.04 -26.63
CA PRO A 462 -12.49 -20.62 -26.96
C PRO A 462 -11.75 -19.94 -28.12
N GLN A 463 -12.48 -19.39 -29.09
CA GLN A 463 -11.92 -18.76 -30.30
C GLN A 463 -12.00 -17.22 -30.30
N ASN A 464 -12.84 -16.63 -29.45
CA ASN A 464 -13.15 -15.18 -29.49
C ASN A 464 -12.85 -14.48 -28.16
N GLY A 465 -12.13 -15.13 -27.25
CA GLY A 465 -11.79 -14.58 -25.94
C GLY A 465 -13.01 -14.30 -25.07
N GLU A 466 -12.87 -13.33 -24.17
CA GLU A 466 -13.91 -12.91 -23.24
C GLU A 466 -14.93 -12.01 -23.95
N VAL A 467 -16.22 -12.35 -23.85
CA VAL A 467 -17.34 -11.53 -24.33
C VAL A 467 -18.15 -11.06 -23.14
N LEU A 468 -18.27 -9.75 -23.00
CA LEU A 468 -19.07 -9.11 -21.96
C LEU A 468 -20.39 -8.65 -22.55
N THR A 469 -21.50 -8.86 -21.85
CA THR A 469 -22.83 -8.45 -22.30
C THR A 469 -23.59 -7.82 -21.15
N ILE A 470 -23.98 -6.56 -21.33
CA ILE A 470 -24.77 -5.78 -20.39
C ILE A 470 -26.20 -5.72 -20.91
N PHE A 471 -27.16 -5.88 -20.02
CA PHE A 471 -28.57 -5.67 -20.28
C PHE A 471 -29.08 -4.53 -19.40
N LEU A 472 -29.77 -3.57 -19.99
CA LEU A 472 -30.47 -2.49 -19.30
C LEU A 472 -31.96 -2.61 -19.58
N PRO A 473 -32.84 -2.50 -18.58
CA PRO A 473 -34.29 -2.56 -18.78
C PRO A 473 -34.75 -1.36 -19.58
N LEU A 474 -35.62 -1.58 -20.56
CA LEU A 474 -36.32 -0.51 -21.23
C LEU A 474 -37.41 0.04 -20.31
N GLU A 475 -37.72 1.32 -20.47
CA GLU A 475 -38.92 1.87 -19.86
C GLU A 475 -40.14 1.22 -20.51
N VAL A 476 -40.91 0.46 -19.72
CA VAL A 476 -42.18 -0.10 -20.19
C VAL A 476 -43.18 1.05 -20.23
N GLY A 477 -43.38 1.62 -21.41
CA GLY A 477 -44.45 2.58 -21.62
C GLY A 477 -45.78 1.94 -21.23
N HIS A 478 -46.41 2.43 -20.16
CA HIS A 478 -47.82 2.14 -19.91
C HIS A 478 -48.60 2.81 -21.05
N GLN A 479 -48.87 2.05 -22.12
CA GLN A 479 -50.01 2.34 -22.97
C GLN A 479 -51.25 2.00 -22.14
N VAL A 480 -51.87 3.06 -21.58
CA VAL A 480 -53.19 3.02 -20.95
C VAL A 480 -54.26 2.83 -22.02
#